data_AF-A0A1B7W8B6-F1
#
_entry.id   AF-A0A1B7W8B6-F1
#
_cell.length_a   1.000
_cell.length_b   1.000
_cell.length_c   1.000
_cell.angle_alpha   90.00
_cell.angle_beta   90.00
_cell.angle_gamma   90.00
#
_symmetry.space_group_name_H-M   'P 1'
#
loop_
_entity.id
_entity.type
_entity.pdbx_description
1 polymer ?
#
loop_
_entity_poly.entity_id
_entity_poly.type
_entity_poly.pdbx_seq_one_letter_code
_entity_poly.pdbx_strand_id
1 'polypeptide(L)'
;MVAVTEENDKFTPTNKDRYYTQGLKVAVNRGDNIFFSVTQEINTPSDTVNPPSVTPPYTDLPYSGALYLGWGYGRVLERGGRRDSMFSVEAKLGVIGPSAGGATVQNKFHELINTPASVGWGTQMPDEILFNLDGEFRRRFDLDGPGQDNRDLIARAVLQLGTMRTEAIFGAQFRWGSELLRPGGAEIGQGTGSNLHRRAERGLQDDR
;
A
#
# COMPACT_ATOMS: atom_id res chain seq x y z
N MET A 1 -5.83 15.58 -11.52
CA MET A 1 -5.07 15.74 -10.25
C MET A 1 -3.98 14.68 -10.22
N VAL A 2 -2.76 15.03 -9.82
CA VAL A 2 -1.67 14.06 -9.62
C VAL A 2 -1.46 13.90 -8.12
N ALA A 3 -1.36 12.67 -7.64
CA ALA A 3 -1.02 12.32 -6.28
C ALA A 3 0.25 11.48 -6.29
N VAL A 4 1.16 11.76 -5.36
CA VAL A 4 2.36 10.97 -5.12
C VAL A 4 2.28 10.51 -3.68
N THR A 5 2.35 9.20 -3.49
CA THR A 5 2.41 8.56 -2.19
C THR A 5 3.76 7.87 -2.08
N GLU A 6 4.57 8.31 -1.13
CA GLU A 6 5.78 7.60 -0.72
C GLU A 6 5.52 6.98 0.64
N GLU A 7 5.80 5.69 0.75
CA GLU A 7 5.77 4.95 1.99
C GLU A 7 7.16 4.39 2.24
N ASN A 8 7.71 4.72 3.40
CA ASN A 8 9.04 4.30 3.78
C ASN A 8 9.07 4.12 5.31
N ASP A 9 9.40 2.92 5.74
CA ASP A 9 9.49 2.53 7.15
C ASP A 9 10.68 3.18 7.88
N LYS A 10 11.67 3.69 7.15
CA LYS A 10 12.84 4.41 7.69
C LYS A 10 12.48 5.69 8.44
N PHE A 11 11.33 6.32 8.16
CA PHE A 11 10.91 7.57 8.82
C PHE A 11 10.10 7.38 10.10
N THR A 12 9.88 6.14 10.53
CA THR A 12 9.18 5.86 11.79
C THR A 12 10.15 6.03 12.97
N PRO A 13 9.85 6.86 13.99
CA PRO A 13 10.77 7.11 15.12
C PRO A 13 11.14 5.86 15.93
N THR A 14 10.39 4.76 15.73
CA THR A 14 10.59 3.45 16.35
C THR A 14 10.84 2.36 15.31
N ASN A 15 11.70 2.60 14.32
CA ASN A 15 12.18 1.51 13.45
C ASN A 15 13.17 0.64 14.25
N LYS A 16 12.61 -0.37 14.95
CA LYS A 16 13.35 -1.36 15.74
C LYS A 16 13.62 -2.65 14.96
N ASP A 17 12.95 -2.83 13.83
CA ASP A 17 12.88 -4.08 13.08
C ASP A 17 13.88 -4.14 11.91
N ARG A 18 14.49 -3.00 11.53
CA ARG A 18 15.61 -2.87 10.56
C ARG A 18 15.29 -3.31 9.13
N TYR A 19 14.07 -3.79 8.87
CA TYR A 19 13.57 -4.03 7.53
C TYR A 19 13.53 -2.71 6.77
N TYR A 20 13.76 -2.80 5.45
CA TYR A 20 13.55 -1.68 4.56
C TYR A 20 12.51 -2.07 3.51
N THR A 21 11.32 -1.49 3.67
CA THR A 21 10.21 -1.51 2.75
C THR A 21 9.98 -0.09 2.23
N GLN A 22 10.16 0.08 0.92
CA GLN A 22 9.85 1.33 0.23
C GLN A 22 8.78 1.10 -0.83
N GLY A 23 7.70 1.87 -0.77
CA GLY A 23 6.66 1.92 -1.77
C GLY A 23 6.55 3.32 -2.36
N LEU A 24 6.73 3.46 -3.68
CA LEU A 24 6.44 4.69 -4.40
C LEU A 24 5.23 4.46 -5.32
N LYS A 25 4.14 5.18 -5.06
CA LYS A 25 2.95 5.21 -5.92
C LYS A 25 2.78 6.60 -6.51
N VAL A 26 2.71 6.66 -7.83
CA VAL A 26 2.31 7.87 -8.57
C VAL A 26 0.95 7.60 -9.18
N ALA A 27 -0.06 8.38 -8.79
CA ALA A 27 -1.42 8.25 -9.27
C ALA A 27 -1.88 9.52 -10.01
N VAL A 28 -2.53 9.33 -11.15
CA VAL A 28 -3.15 10.38 -11.94
C VAL A 28 -4.65 10.14 -11.97
N ASN A 29 -5.39 11.05 -11.34
CA ASN A 29 -6.83 11.11 -11.41
C ASN A 29 -7.23 11.83 -12.70
N ARG A 30 -7.84 11.10 -13.62
CA ARG A 30 -8.54 11.65 -14.79
C ARG A 30 -9.93 12.10 -14.32
N GLY A 31 -10.52 13.10 -14.97
CA GLY A 31 -11.95 13.37 -14.80
C GLY A 31 -12.76 12.07 -14.99
N ASP A 32 -13.95 12.00 -14.40
CA ASP A 32 -14.85 10.84 -14.47
C ASP A 32 -14.56 9.69 -13.49
N ASN A 33 -14.05 10.00 -12.29
CA ASN A 33 -13.90 9.00 -11.21
C ASN A 33 -12.88 7.88 -11.53
N ILE A 34 -12.08 8.04 -12.58
CA ILE A 34 -11.06 7.09 -13.03
C ILE A 34 -9.68 7.57 -12.60
N PHE A 35 -8.87 6.67 -12.08
CA PHE A 35 -7.47 6.92 -11.81
C PHE A 35 -6.58 5.85 -12.42
N PHE A 36 -5.38 6.27 -12.80
CA PHE A 36 -4.29 5.39 -13.19
C PHE A 36 -3.16 5.55 -12.18
N SER A 37 -2.43 4.49 -11.89
CA SER A 37 -1.24 4.59 -11.07
C SER A 37 -0.10 3.72 -11.57
N VAL A 38 1.11 4.13 -11.23
CA VAL A 38 2.32 3.30 -11.33
C VAL A 38 2.83 3.14 -9.91
N THR A 39 3.09 1.91 -9.49
CA THR A 39 3.60 1.62 -8.15
C THR A 39 4.84 0.76 -8.25
N GLN A 40 5.89 1.15 -7.55
CA GLN A 40 7.06 0.33 -7.29
C GLN A 40 7.15 0.06 -5.79
N GLU A 41 7.28 -1.21 -5.41
CA GLU A 41 7.48 -1.64 -4.04
C GLU A 41 8.78 -2.43 -3.96
N ILE A 42 9.57 -2.17 -2.92
CA ILE A 42 10.87 -2.78 -2.66
C ILE A 42 10.81 -3.30 -1.23
N ASN A 43 11.02 -4.60 -1.03
CA ASN A 43 11.16 -5.19 0.29
C ASN A 43 12.54 -5.81 0.40
N THR A 44 13.20 -5.57 1.53
CA THR A 44 14.51 -6.13 1.83
C THR A 44 14.59 -6.63 3.27
N PRO A 45 15.47 -7.61 3.53
CA PRO A 45 15.70 -8.14 4.88
C PRO A 45 16.15 -7.08 5.88
N SER A 46 16.15 -7.47 7.16
CA SER A 46 16.59 -6.63 8.28
C SER A 46 18.07 -6.21 8.25
N ASP A 47 18.94 -7.01 7.63
CA ASP A 47 20.35 -6.66 7.38
C ASP A 47 20.65 -6.78 5.89
N THR A 48 20.89 -5.64 5.26
CA THR A 48 21.19 -5.53 3.83
C THR A 48 22.66 -5.26 3.54
N VAL A 49 23.48 -5.03 4.56
CA VAL A 49 24.88 -4.60 4.42
C VAL A 49 25.85 -5.72 4.82
N ASN A 50 25.57 -6.44 5.90
CA ASN A 50 26.38 -7.56 6.37
C ASN A 50 25.48 -8.76 6.78
N PRO A 51 24.64 -9.26 5.87
CA PRO A 51 23.74 -10.34 6.23
C PRO A 51 24.55 -11.60 6.63
N PRO A 52 24.10 -12.35 7.64
CA PRO A 52 24.77 -13.58 8.06
C PRO A 52 24.77 -14.68 6.97
N SER A 53 23.95 -14.51 5.93
CA SER A 53 23.85 -15.37 4.75
C SER A 53 23.37 -14.53 3.55
N VAL A 54 23.83 -14.85 2.34
CA VAL A 54 23.34 -14.19 1.11
C VAL A 54 21.85 -14.41 0.87
N THR A 55 21.32 -15.56 1.31
CA THR A 55 19.89 -15.84 1.36
C THR A 55 19.39 -15.48 2.75
N PRO A 56 18.35 -14.64 2.89
CA PRO A 56 17.80 -14.32 4.20
C PRO A 56 17.31 -15.60 4.89
N PRO A 57 17.43 -15.70 6.23
CA PRO A 57 16.80 -16.76 6.99
C PRO A 57 15.31 -16.87 6.66
N TYR A 58 14.70 -18.05 6.77
CA TYR A 58 13.25 -18.23 6.58
C TYR A 58 12.39 -17.34 7.50
N THR A 59 12.99 -16.80 8.55
CA THR A 59 12.36 -15.86 9.50
C THR A 59 12.46 -14.39 9.09
N ASP A 60 13.12 -14.07 7.97
CA ASP A 60 13.38 -12.71 7.49
C ASP A 60 12.72 -12.52 6.10
N LEU A 61 12.46 -11.26 5.72
CA LEU A 61 11.77 -10.93 4.48
C LEU A 61 12.67 -11.22 3.27
N PRO A 62 12.21 -11.95 2.23
CA PRO A 62 13.01 -12.13 1.04
C PRO A 62 13.17 -10.80 0.29
N TYR A 63 14.33 -10.62 -0.35
CA TYR A 63 14.50 -9.57 -1.34
C TYR A 63 13.41 -9.69 -2.40
N SER A 64 12.69 -8.60 -2.64
CA SER A 64 11.70 -8.54 -3.71
C SER A 64 11.48 -7.11 -4.18
N GLY A 65 11.44 -6.94 -5.50
CA GLY A 65 10.90 -5.75 -6.14
C GLY A 65 9.57 -6.11 -6.80
N ALA A 66 8.57 -5.25 -6.69
CA ALA A 66 7.34 -5.32 -7.47
C ALA A 66 7.15 -4.00 -8.22
N LEU A 67 6.76 -4.09 -9.50
CA LEU A 67 6.44 -2.94 -10.33
C LEU A 67 5.13 -3.23 -11.05
N TYR A 68 4.12 -2.42 -10.82
CA TYR A 68 2.80 -2.63 -11.40
C TYR A 68 2.07 -1.34 -11.72
N LEU A 69 1.22 -1.45 -12.74
CA LEU A 69 0.26 -0.44 -13.14
C LEU A 69 -1.07 -0.73 -12.46
N GLY A 70 -1.73 0.33 -11.98
CA GLY A 70 -3.08 0.30 -11.45
C GLY A 70 -4.01 1.04 -12.39
N TRP A 71 -5.17 0.47 -12.65
CA TRP A 71 -6.30 1.16 -13.27
C TRP A 71 -7.50 1.00 -12.36
N GLY A 72 -7.99 2.12 -11.84
CA GLY A 72 -9.08 2.11 -10.89
C GLY A 72 -10.19 3.09 -11.20
N TYR A 73 -11.32 2.81 -10.58
CA TYR A 73 -12.52 3.62 -10.59
C TYR A 73 -12.98 3.78 -9.15
N GLY A 74 -13.30 5.00 -8.72
CA GLY A 74 -13.88 5.22 -7.40
C GLY A 74 -14.90 6.32 -7.41
N ARG A 75 -15.97 6.16 -6.63
CA ARG A 75 -17.07 7.10 -6.59
C ARG A 75 -17.57 7.29 -5.18
N VAL A 76 -17.87 8.56 -4.85
CA VAL A 76 -18.67 8.89 -3.67
C VAL A 76 -20.14 8.69 -4.04
N LEU A 77 -20.80 7.81 -3.30
CA LEU A 77 -22.21 7.50 -3.46
C LEU A 77 -23.03 8.54 -2.70
N GLU A 78 -24.05 9.06 -3.36
CA GLU A 78 -25.01 10.00 -2.78
C GLU A 78 -26.33 9.28 -2.54
N ARG A 79 -26.76 9.17 -1.28
CA ARG A 79 -28.03 8.54 -0.90
C ARG A 79 -28.86 9.51 -0.07
N GLY A 80 -30.04 9.87 -0.57
CA GLY A 80 -30.94 10.80 0.13
C GLY A 80 -30.33 12.19 0.37
N GLY A 81 -29.52 12.69 -0.56
CA GLY A 81 -28.82 13.98 -0.44
C GLY A 81 -27.58 13.98 0.46
N ARG A 82 -27.17 12.81 0.97
CA ARG A 82 -25.97 12.66 1.82
C ARG A 82 -24.88 11.92 1.06
N ARG A 83 -23.65 12.44 1.13
CA ARG A 83 -22.42 11.84 0.61
C ARG A 83 -21.68 11.11 1.73
N ASP A 84 -22.25 9.98 2.15
CA ASP A 84 -21.80 9.23 3.33
C ASP A 84 -21.04 7.95 2.97
N SER A 85 -21.07 7.52 1.71
CA SER A 85 -20.53 6.25 1.27
C SER A 85 -19.59 6.43 0.09
N MET A 86 -18.55 5.62 0.02
CA MET A 86 -17.59 5.62 -1.07
C MET A 86 -17.28 4.17 -1.46
N PHE A 87 -17.11 3.96 -2.76
CA PHE A 87 -16.66 2.69 -3.30
C PHE A 87 -15.53 2.94 -4.30
N SER A 88 -14.53 2.06 -4.32
CA SER A 88 -13.50 2.06 -5.35
C SER A 88 -13.06 0.65 -5.71
N VAL A 89 -12.67 0.46 -6.96
CA VAL A 89 -12.07 -0.77 -7.49
C VAL A 89 -10.79 -0.39 -8.21
N GLU A 90 -9.76 -1.21 -8.08
CA GLU A 90 -8.48 -1.05 -8.76
C GLU A 90 -8.01 -2.40 -9.30
N ALA A 91 -7.81 -2.49 -10.60
CA ALA A 91 -7.12 -3.62 -11.23
C ALA A 91 -5.63 -3.29 -11.33
N LYS A 92 -4.79 -4.23 -10.90
CA LYS A 92 -3.33 -4.10 -10.86
C LYS A 92 -2.71 -5.15 -11.76
N LEU A 93 -1.78 -4.74 -12.61
CA LEU A 93 -1.01 -5.63 -13.49
C LEU A 93 0.45 -5.21 -13.52
N GLY A 94 1.35 -6.16 -13.37
CA GLY A 94 2.78 -5.90 -13.36
C GLY A 94 3.62 -7.16 -13.19
N VAL A 95 4.77 -6.98 -12.57
CA VAL A 95 5.74 -8.05 -12.31
C VAL A 95 6.30 -7.92 -10.89
N ILE A 96 6.60 -9.05 -10.29
CA ILE A 96 7.42 -9.16 -9.07
C ILE A 96 8.69 -9.93 -9.42
N GLY A 97 9.84 -9.53 -8.89
CA GLY A 97 11.15 -10.16 -9.16
C GLY A 97 12.17 -9.20 -9.80
N PRO A 98 13.28 -9.73 -10.35
CA PRO A 98 14.35 -8.92 -10.96
C PRO A 98 13.86 -7.93 -12.02
N SER A 99 12.84 -8.29 -12.81
CA SER A 99 12.25 -7.43 -13.84
C SER A 99 11.57 -6.18 -13.30
N ALA A 100 11.21 -6.15 -12.01
CA ALA A 100 10.68 -4.95 -11.34
C ALA A 100 11.75 -3.89 -11.05
N GLY A 101 13.04 -4.22 -11.21
CA GLY A 101 14.15 -3.28 -11.11
C GLY A 101 14.43 -2.76 -9.70
N GLY A 102 13.93 -3.43 -8.65
CA GLY A 102 14.08 -3.00 -7.25
C GLY A 102 15.54 -2.78 -6.84
N ALA A 103 16.43 -3.73 -7.20
CA ALA A 103 17.86 -3.63 -6.93
C ALA A 103 18.50 -2.35 -7.49
N THR A 104 18.18 -2.02 -8.74
CA THR A 104 18.73 -0.86 -9.44
C THR A 104 18.24 0.44 -8.80
N VAL A 105 16.95 0.52 -8.45
CA VAL A 105 16.39 1.72 -7.83
C VAL A 105 16.93 1.93 -6.43
N GLN A 106 16.92 0.89 -5.59
CA GLN A 106 17.43 0.98 -4.22
C GLN A 106 18.92 1.38 -4.20
N ASN A 107 19.76 0.70 -4.99
CA ASN A 107 21.19 0.97 -4.96
C ASN A 107 21.55 2.35 -5.55
N LYS A 108 20.81 2.84 -6.56
CA LYS A 108 20.97 4.22 -7.06
C LYS A 108 20.57 5.25 -6.01
N PHE A 109 19.49 4.99 -5.26
CA PHE A 109 19.09 5.87 -4.18
C PHE A 109 20.13 5.86 -3.05
N HIS A 110 20.63 4.68 -2.66
CA HIS A 110 21.70 4.54 -1.67
C HIS A 110 22.97 5.30 -2.09
N GLU A 111 23.37 5.20 -3.37
CA GLU A 111 24.48 5.98 -3.94
C GLU A 111 24.24 7.49 -3.81
N LEU A 112 23.03 7.97 -4.15
CA LEU A 112 22.67 9.39 -4.06
C LEU A 112 22.76 9.94 -2.63
N ILE A 113 22.36 9.14 -1.62
CA ILE A 113 22.39 9.53 -0.21
C ILE A 113 23.66 9.07 0.52
N ASN A 114 24.66 8.59 -0.22
CA ASN A 114 25.93 8.09 0.31
C ASN A 114 25.77 7.01 1.41
N THR A 115 24.84 6.08 1.20
CA THR A 115 24.61 4.90 2.04
C THR A 115 25.15 3.64 1.34
N PRO A 116 25.66 2.62 2.06
CA PRO A 116 26.13 1.38 1.44
C PRO A 116 25.06 0.71 0.58
N ALA A 117 25.48 0.14 -0.55
CA ALA A 117 24.59 -0.65 -1.42
C ALA A 117 24.12 -1.92 -0.70
N SER A 118 22.88 -2.33 -0.98
CA SER A 118 22.32 -3.57 -0.45
C SER A 118 22.89 -4.78 -1.18
N VAL A 119 23.42 -5.76 -0.42
CA VAL A 119 23.94 -7.03 -0.94
C VAL A 119 22.91 -8.15 -0.74
N GLY A 120 22.72 -9.03 -1.74
CA GLY A 120 21.75 -10.13 -1.65
C GLY A 120 20.61 -10.10 -2.67
N TRP A 121 20.51 -9.05 -3.50
CA TRP A 121 19.54 -8.98 -4.60
C TRP A 121 19.62 -10.13 -5.62
N GLY A 122 20.73 -10.87 -5.66
CA GLY A 122 20.87 -12.10 -6.45
C GLY A 122 20.04 -13.29 -5.95
N THR A 123 19.56 -13.24 -4.70
CA THR A 123 18.70 -14.27 -4.09
C THR A 123 17.24 -13.82 -3.97
N GLN A 124 16.86 -12.76 -4.69
CA GLN A 124 15.49 -12.26 -4.67
C GLN A 124 14.50 -13.27 -5.26
N MET A 125 13.21 -13.09 -4.95
CA MET A 125 12.15 -13.89 -5.56
C MET A 125 12.22 -13.83 -7.09
N PRO A 126 12.00 -14.95 -7.81
CA PRO A 126 12.05 -14.99 -9.26
C PRO A 126 10.95 -14.14 -9.90
N ASP A 127 11.08 -13.91 -11.21
CA ASP A 127 10.07 -13.14 -11.95
C ASP A 127 8.73 -13.88 -12.01
N GLU A 128 7.69 -13.24 -11.50
CA GLU A 128 6.31 -13.70 -11.57
C GLU A 128 5.40 -12.57 -12.06
N ILE A 129 4.35 -12.95 -12.79
CA ILE A 129 3.31 -12.00 -13.22
C ILE A 129 2.51 -11.59 -11.98
N LEU A 130 2.41 -10.28 -11.78
CA LEU A 130 1.56 -9.69 -10.76
C LEU A 130 0.23 -9.30 -11.39
N PHE A 131 -0.85 -9.91 -10.93
CA PHE A 131 -2.21 -9.49 -11.17
C PHE A 131 -3.01 -9.49 -9.87
N ASN A 132 -3.71 -8.39 -9.60
CA ASN A 132 -4.58 -8.22 -8.43
C ASN A 132 -5.81 -7.37 -8.76
N LEU A 133 -6.94 -7.69 -8.14
CA LEU A 133 -8.15 -6.89 -8.15
C LEU A 133 -8.50 -6.50 -6.72
N ASP A 134 -8.54 -5.20 -6.48
CA ASP A 134 -8.77 -4.63 -5.17
C ASP A 134 -10.09 -3.86 -5.18
N GLY A 135 -10.96 -4.13 -4.20
CA GLY A 135 -12.22 -3.43 -3.98
C GLY A 135 -12.26 -2.83 -2.58
N GLU A 136 -12.63 -1.57 -2.46
CA GLU A 136 -12.75 -0.87 -1.19
C GLU A 136 -14.12 -0.21 -1.07
N PHE A 137 -14.74 -0.40 0.09
CA PHE A 137 -15.97 0.26 0.50
C PHE A 137 -15.74 0.99 1.81
N ARG A 138 -16.14 2.26 1.87
CA ARG A 138 -16.11 3.09 3.07
C ARG A 138 -17.48 3.69 3.32
N ARG A 139 -17.91 3.69 4.57
CA ARG A 139 -19.18 4.30 4.98
C ARG A 139 -19.01 5.10 6.26
N ARG A 140 -19.40 6.36 6.21
CA ARG A 140 -19.47 7.28 7.34
C ARG A 140 -20.86 7.20 7.98
N PHE A 141 -20.88 7.19 9.30
CA PHE A 141 -22.05 7.30 10.15
C PHE A 141 -21.91 8.56 10.98
N ASP A 142 -22.78 9.54 10.76
CA ASP A 142 -22.82 10.76 11.57
C ASP A 142 -23.48 10.45 12.91
N LEU A 143 -22.80 10.75 14.02
CA LEU A 143 -23.26 10.39 15.37
C LEU A 143 -24.01 11.52 16.08
N ASP A 144 -23.88 12.76 15.61
CA ASP A 144 -24.45 13.96 16.24
C ASP A 144 -25.76 14.46 15.59
N GLY A 145 -26.26 13.76 14.56
CA GLY A 145 -27.45 14.15 13.82
C GLY A 145 -27.20 15.16 12.68
N PRO A 146 -28.25 15.62 11.99
CA PRO A 146 -28.11 16.48 10.81
C PRO A 146 -27.52 17.87 11.17
N GLY A 147 -26.47 18.29 10.47
CA GLY A 147 -25.90 19.64 10.58
C GLY A 147 -24.83 19.82 11.67
N GLN A 148 -24.52 18.78 12.45
CA GLN A 148 -23.42 18.78 13.42
C GLN A 148 -22.34 17.78 12.97
N ASP A 149 -21.15 18.29 12.65
CA ASP A 149 -20.02 17.49 12.16
C ASP A 149 -18.92 17.38 13.23
N ASN A 150 -19.30 17.03 14.47
CA ASN A 150 -18.37 16.93 15.59
C ASN A 150 -17.87 15.51 15.85
N ARG A 151 -18.70 14.49 15.61
CA ARG A 151 -18.40 13.08 15.81
C ARG A 151 -18.94 12.24 14.66
N ASP A 152 -18.07 11.39 14.13
CA ASP A 152 -18.46 10.38 13.15
C ASP A 152 -17.73 9.05 13.35
N LEU A 153 -18.30 8.01 12.75
CA LEU A 153 -17.71 6.69 12.65
C LEU A 153 -17.58 6.33 11.18
N ILE A 154 -16.38 6.00 10.72
CA ILE A 154 -16.14 5.49 9.37
C ILE A 154 -15.87 3.99 9.47
N ALA A 155 -16.74 3.18 8.87
CA ALA A 155 -16.47 1.77 8.61
C ALA A 155 -15.79 1.62 7.25
N ARG A 156 -14.81 0.72 7.17
CA ARG A 156 -14.03 0.38 5.98
C ARG A 156 -14.02 -1.13 5.77
N ALA A 157 -14.23 -1.56 4.54
CA ALA A 157 -14.04 -2.93 4.09
C ALA A 157 -13.21 -2.92 2.81
N VAL A 158 -12.18 -3.76 2.76
CA VAL A 158 -11.31 -3.94 1.59
C VAL A 158 -11.26 -5.42 1.26
N LEU A 159 -11.39 -5.76 -0.01
CA LEU A 159 -11.18 -7.08 -0.56
C LEU A 159 -10.07 -6.99 -1.60
N GLN A 160 -9.09 -7.87 -1.52
CA GLN A 160 -8.01 -7.99 -2.49
C GLN A 160 -7.97 -9.43 -2.96
N LEU A 161 -7.94 -9.64 -4.26
CA LEU A 161 -7.92 -10.97 -4.86
C LEU A 161 -6.87 -11.01 -5.97
N GLY A 162 -5.93 -11.93 -5.89
CA GLY A 162 -4.91 -12.09 -6.90
C GLY A 162 -3.64 -12.78 -6.42
N THR A 163 -2.66 -12.73 -7.31
CA THR A 163 -1.33 -13.36 -7.17
C THR A 163 -0.51 -12.75 -6.03
N MET A 164 -0.61 -11.43 -5.85
CA MET A 164 0.13 -10.69 -4.84
C MET A 164 -0.55 -10.84 -3.47
N ARG A 165 -1.86 -10.62 -3.42
CA ARG A 165 -2.65 -10.64 -2.18
C ARG A 165 -4.03 -11.21 -2.42
N THR A 166 -4.45 -12.09 -1.53
CA THR A 166 -5.81 -12.58 -1.41
C THR A 166 -6.22 -12.43 0.05
N GLU A 167 -6.89 -11.32 0.39
CA GLU A 167 -7.26 -11.01 1.76
C GLU A 167 -8.50 -10.11 1.84
N ALA A 168 -9.15 -10.16 3.00
CA ALA A 168 -10.21 -9.23 3.39
C ALA A 168 -9.75 -8.43 4.61
N ILE A 169 -9.99 -7.13 4.59
CA ILE A 169 -9.65 -6.20 5.69
C ILE A 169 -10.91 -5.46 6.09
N PHE A 170 -11.20 -5.46 7.38
CA PHE A 170 -12.26 -4.65 7.98
C PHE A 170 -11.64 -3.66 8.95
N GLY A 171 -12.12 -2.43 8.96
CA GLY A 171 -11.62 -1.38 9.84
C GLY A 171 -12.73 -0.43 10.24
N ALA A 172 -12.56 0.21 11.39
CA ALA A 172 -13.42 1.28 11.85
C ALA A 172 -12.55 2.43 12.38
N GLN A 173 -12.94 3.65 12.07
CA GLN A 173 -12.30 4.87 12.55
C GLN A 173 -13.35 5.74 13.21
N PHE A 174 -13.17 6.02 14.50
CA PHE A 174 -13.96 7.02 15.20
C PHE A 174 -13.23 8.36 15.13
N ARG A 175 -13.94 9.42 14.76
CA ARG A 175 -13.39 10.78 14.72
C ARG A 175 -14.22 11.68 15.62
N TRP A 176 -13.54 12.55 16.34
CA TRP A 176 -14.12 13.64 17.10
C TRP A 176 -13.31 14.91 16.81
N GLY A 177 -13.97 15.97 16.37
CA GLY A 177 -13.41 17.31 16.29
C GLY A 177 -14.51 18.37 16.14
N SER A 178 -14.16 19.50 15.55
CA SER A 178 -15.11 20.45 14.96
C SER A 178 -14.84 20.48 13.45
N GLU A 179 -15.88 20.65 12.64
CA GLU A 179 -15.78 20.74 11.16
C GLU A 179 -15.15 19.50 10.50
N LEU A 180 -15.58 18.30 10.91
CA LEU A 180 -15.08 17.06 10.31
C LEU A 180 -15.42 16.96 8.82
N LEU A 181 -14.38 17.05 7.98
CA LEU A 181 -14.49 16.91 6.53
C LEU A 181 -15.18 15.60 6.14
N ARG A 182 -16.09 15.72 5.17
CA ARG A 182 -16.77 14.57 4.56
C ARG A 182 -15.79 13.85 3.64
N PRO A 183 -15.86 12.51 3.54
CA PRO A 183 -15.05 11.75 2.60
C PRO A 183 -15.22 12.33 1.19
N GLY A 184 -14.14 12.93 0.69
CA GLY A 184 -14.14 13.63 -0.60
C GLY A 184 -13.68 12.71 -1.71
N GLY A 185 -14.05 13.05 -2.95
CA GLY A 185 -13.54 12.33 -4.12
C GLY A 185 -12.01 12.42 -4.28
N ALA A 186 -11.35 13.38 -3.64
CA ALA A 186 -9.89 13.52 -3.64
C ALA A 186 -9.15 12.37 -2.91
N GLU A 187 -9.86 11.56 -2.10
CA GLU A 187 -9.32 10.36 -1.47
C GLU A 187 -9.36 9.13 -2.39
N ILE A 188 -10.04 9.22 -3.53
CA ILE A 188 -10.07 8.16 -4.55
C ILE A 188 -8.68 8.03 -5.17
N GLY A 189 -8.11 6.82 -5.09
CA GLY A 189 -6.77 6.51 -5.58
C GLY A 189 -5.64 6.77 -4.58
N GLN A 190 -5.90 7.46 -3.46
CA GLN A 190 -4.95 7.58 -2.34
C GLN A 190 -5.05 6.39 -1.34
N GLY A 191 -6.10 5.59 -1.46
CA GLY A 191 -6.41 4.45 -0.58
C GLY A 191 -5.93 3.11 -1.12
N THR A 192 -4.69 2.76 -0.82
CA THR A 192 -4.27 1.48 -0.23
C THR A 192 -2.81 1.72 0.12
N GLY A 193 -2.53 2.00 1.38
CA GLY A 193 -1.15 1.96 1.82
C GLY A 193 -0.58 0.58 1.50
N SER A 194 0.67 0.54 1.05
CA SER A 194 1.43 -0.67 0.72
C SER A 194 1.56 -1.56 1.95
N ASN A 195 0.52 -2.37 2.22
CA ASN A 195 0.50 -3.30 3.36
C ASN A 195 1.32 -4.57 3.08
N LEU A 196 2.43 -4.49 2.32
CA LEU A 196 3.38 -5.61 2.11
C LEU A 196 3.94 -6.16 3.42
N HIS A 197 3.94 -5.33 4.46
CA HIS A 197 4.27 -5.74 5.82
C HIS A 197 3.47 -6.97 6.30
N ARG A 198 2.21 -7.15 5.88
CA ARG A 198 1.33 -8.19 6.45
C ARG A 198 1.44 -9.58 5.81
N ARG A 199 2.07 -9.72 4.64
CA ARG A 199 2.26 -11.06 4.01
C ARG A 199 3.45 -11.81 4.63
N ALA A 200 4.44 -11.10 5.14
CA ALA A 200 5.56 -11.70 5.88
C ALA A 200 5.13 -12.25 7.24
N GLU A 201 4.19 -11.59 7.93
CA GLU A 201 3.68 -12.08 9.22
C GLU A 201 2.81 -13.34 9.12
N ARG A 202 2.06 -13.52 8.01
CA ARG A 202 1.21 -14.71 7.83
C ARG A 202 1.98 -15.98 7.46
N GLY A 203 3.12 -15.87 6.78
CA GLY A 203 4.00 -17.01 6.53
C GLY A 203 4.64 -17.60 7.80
N LEU A 204 4.60 -16.86 8.92
CA LEU A 204 5.16 -17.28 10.21
C LEU A 204 4.16 -18.03 11.11
N GLN A 205 2.88 -18.13 10.73
CA GLN A 205 1.84 -18.76 11.58
C GLN A 205 1.34 -20.12 11.07
N ASP A 206 1.60 -20.50 9.82
CA ASP A 206 1.02 -21.72 9.23
C ASP A 206 1.89 -22.99 9.36
N ASP A 207 3.08 -22.92 9.99
CA ASP A 207 3.93 -24.09 10.27
C ASP A 207 4.24 -24.23 11.78
N ARG A 208 3.19 -24.41 12.60
CA ARG A 208 3.31 -24.95 13.96
C ARG A 208 2.85 -26.39 14.05
#